data_AF-A0A4P7LKM8-F1
#
_entry.id   AF-A0A4P7LKM8-F1
#
_cell.length_a   1.000
_cell.length_b   1.000
_cell.length_c   1.000
_cell.angle_alpha   90.00
_cell.angle_beta   90.00
_cell.angle_gamma   90.00
#
_symmetry.space_group_name_H-M   'P 1'
#
loop_
_entity.id
_entity.type
_entity.pdbx_description
1 polymer ?
#
loop_
_entity_poly.entity_id
_entity_poly.type
_entity_poly.pdbx_seq_one_letter_code
_entity_poly.pdbx_strand_id
1 'polypeptide(L)' 'MSRACAIVLLTLCGALLAACGEKPQTINQSHRKADAQAYQGAPDDPFVAKGWTAGDKTSWHNQIRQRNQYQNEYNRVQ' A
#
# COMPACT_ATOMS: atom_id res chain seq x y z
N MET A 1 41.97 7.54 -38.27
CA MET A 1 42.01 6.65 -37.09
C MET A 1 41.64 7.37 -35.79
N SER A 2 42.24 8.51 -35.44
CA SER A 2 41.97 9.22 -34.17
C SER A 2 40.52 9.70 -33.99
N ARG A 3 39.84 10.11 -35.06
CA ARG A 3 38.43 10.53 -35.00
C ARG A 3 37.47 9.36 -34.74
N ALA A 4 37.76 8.19 -35.32
CA ALA A 4 36.98 6.97 -35.07
C ALA A 4 37.14 6.50 -33.62
N CYS A 5 38.36 6.53 -33.07
CA CYS A 5 38.60 6.19 -31.66
C CYS A 5 37.88 7.16 -30.70
N ALA A 6 37.88 8.46 -30.98
CA ALA A 6 37.21 9.45 -30.14
C ALA A 6 35.68 9.25 -30.12
N ILE A 7 35.08 8.91 -31.26
CA ILE A 7 33.65 8.62 -31.35
C ILE A 7 33.31 7.36 -30.55
N VAL A 8 34.10 6.29 -30.68
CA VAL A 8 33.90 5.04 -29.92
C VAL A 8 34.00 5.29 -28.41
N LEU A 9 34.99 6.04 -27.95
CA LEU A 9 35.15 6.39 -26.52
C LEU A 9 33.97 7.20 -25.97
N LEU A 10 33.47 8.17 -26.72
CA LEU A 10 32.30 8.97 -26.33
C LEU A 10 31.04 8.10 -26.20
N THR A 11 30.81 7.19 -27.15
CA THR A 11 29.65 6.28 -27.08
C THR A 11 29.72 5.33 -25.90
N LEU A 12 30.93 4.84 -25.57
CA LEU A 12 31.13 3.94 -24.44
C LEU A 12 30.86 4.64 -23.10
N CYS A 13 31.37 5.86 -22.92
CA CYS A 13 31.12 6.67 -21.73
C CYS A 13 29.63 7.00 -21.57
N GLY A 14 28.93 7.29 -22.66
CA GLY A 14 27.48 7.51 -22.63
C GLY A 14 26.68 6.29 -22.17
N ALA A 15 27.06 5.09 -22.62
CA ALA A 15 26.41 3.85 -22.22
C ALA A 15 26.64 3.51 -20.73
N LEU A 16 27.84 3.78 -20.21
CA LEU A 16 28.18 3.59 -18.80
C LEU A 16 27.38 4.51 -17.87
N LEU A 17 27.17 5.77 -18.25
CA LEU A 17 26.35 6.71 -17.47
C LEU A 17 24.86 6.30 -17.47
N ALA A 18 24.36 5.78 -18.59
CA ALA A 18 22.99 5.30 -18.68
C ALA A 18 22.73 4.05 -17.82
N ALA A 19 23.77 3.26 -17.52
CA ALA A 19 23.66 2.07 -16.67
C ALA A 19 23.41 2.40 -15.19
N CYS A 20 23.70 3.63 -14.73
CA CYS A 20 23.38 4.09 -13.37
C CYS A 20 21.96 4.66 -13.24
N GLY A 21 21.22 4.81 -14.35
CA GLY A 21 19.83 5.29 -14.36
C GLY A 21 18.86 4.14 -14.21
N GLU A 22 18.71 3.60 -13.00
CA GLU A 22 17.68 2.58 -12.77
C GLU A 22 16.28 3.15 -13.01
N LYS A 23 15.34 2.30 -13.44
CA LYS A 23 13.93 2.68 -13.51
C LYS A 23 13.44 3.09 -12.11
N PRO A 24 12.53 4.07 -11.99
CA PRO A 24 11.92 4.39 -10.71
C PRO A 24 11.35 3.13 -10.05
N GLN A 25 11.76 2.84 -8.82
CA GLN A 25 11.24 1.73 -7.99
C GLN A 25 9.84 2.07 -7.48
N THR A 26 8.91 2.23 -8.41
CA THR A 26 7.49 2.45 -8.13
C THR A 26 6.75 1.14 -8.27
N ILE A 27 5.72 0.95 -7.45
CA ILE A 27 4.81 -0.18 -7.61
C ILE A 27 4.06 -0.01 -8.93
N ASN A 28 4.22 -0.97 -9.84
CA ASN A 28 3.42 -1.01 -11.06
C ASN A 28 1.95 -1.24 -10.68
N GLN A 29 1.02 -0.65 -11.41
CA GLN A 29 -0.41 -0.92 -11.27
C GLN A 29 -0.74 -2.42 -11.38
N SER A 30 -0.01 -3.16 -12.22
CA SER A 30 -0.12 -4.62 -12.34
C SER A 30 0.33 -5.38 -11.07
N HIS A 31 1.16 -4.76 -10.23
CA HIS A 31 1.67 -5.32 -8.98
C HIS A 31 0.95 -4.72 -7.75
N ARG A 32 0.03 -3.79 -7.95
CA ARG A 32 -0.80 -3.23 -6.87
C ARG A 32 -1.81 -4.30 -6.45
N LYS A 33 -1.62 -4.87 -5.27
CA LYS A 33 -2.67 -5.66 -4.63
C LYS A 33 -3.65 -4.71 -3.96
N ALA A 34 -4.94 -4.87 -4.26
CA ALA A 34 -5.99 -4.19 -3.52
C ALA A 34 -6.09 -4.84 -2.13
N ASP A 35 -6.27 -4.01 -1.11
CA ASP A 35 -6.57 -4.50 0.23
C ASP A 35 -7.91 -5.23 0.22
N ALA A 36 -8.03 -6.26 1.05
CA ALA A 36 -9.30 -6.92 1.30
C ALA A 36 -10.29 -5.94 1.95
N GLN A 37 -11.58 -6.19 1.79
CA GLN A 37 -12.59 -5.38 2.47
C GLN A 37 -12.43 -5.52 3.99
N ALA A 38 -12.47 -4.42 4.73
CA ALA A 38 -12.20 -4.43 6.17
C ALA A 38 -13.13 -5.37 6.97
N TYR A 39 -14.38 -5.54 6.53
CA TYR A 39 -15.35 -6.45 7.15
C TYR A 39 -15.08 -7.95 6.86
N GLN A 40 -14.20 -8.27 5.92
CA GLN A 40 -13.78 -9.64 5.61
C GLN A 40 -12.57 -10.11 6.43
N GLY A 41 -12.01 -9.24 7.27
CA GLY A 41 -10.86 -9.58 8.12
C GLY A 41 -11.18 -10.64 9.19
N ALA A 42 -10.11 -11.16 9.80
CA ALA A 42 -10.15 -12.12 10.91
C ALA A 42 -10.91 -13.44 10.63
N PRO A 43 -10.71 -14.10 9.48
CA PRO A 43 -11.27 -15.42 9.24
C PRO A 43 -10.74 -16.40 10.29
N ASP A 44 -11.65 -17.16 10.92
CA ASP A 44 -11.33 -18.18 11.93
C ASP A 44 -10.55 -17.66 13.16
N ASP A 45 -10.54 -16.35 13.38
CA ASP A 45 -9.90 -15.74 14.55
C ASP A 45 -10.86 -15.82 15.77
N PRO A 46 -10.50 -16.53 16.84
CA PRO A 46 -11.34 -16.63 18.02
C PRO A 46 -11.37 -15.34 18.86
N PHE A 47 -10.50 -14.36 18.56
CA PHE A 47 -10.36 -13.11 19.32
C PHE A 47 -11.04 -11.91 18.64
N VAL A 48 -12.01 -12.16 17.77
CA VAL A 48 -12.85 -11.09 17.20
C VAL A 48 -13.65 -10.35 18.27
N ALA A 49 -13.83 -9.04 18.07
CA ALA A 49 -14.62 -8.23 18.98
C ALA A 49 -16.06 -8.73 19.08
N LYS A 50 -16.57 -8.86 20.31
CA LYS A 50 -17.94 -9.32 20.57
C LYS A 50 -18.97 -8.46 19.83
N GLY A 51 -19.94 -9.10 19.17
CA GLY A 51 -21.00 -8.43 18.41
C GLY A 51 -20.66 -8.13 16.95
N TRP A 52 -19.45 -8.50 16.49
CA TRP A 52 -19.07 -8.53 15.08
C TRP A 52 -18.82 -9.98 14.63
N THR A 53 -19.14 -10.28 13.36
CA THR A 53 -18.89 -11.57 12.72
C THR A 53 -18.12 -11.35 11.42
N ALA A 54 -17.07 -12.15 11.18
CA ALA A 54 -16.27 -12.06 9.97
C ALA A 54 -17.15 -12.21 8.72
N GLY A 55 -16.96 -11.31 7.74
CA GLY A 55 -17.75 -11.25 6.52
C GLY A 55 -19.06 -10.46 6.63
N ASP A 56 -19.56 -10.19 7.84
CA ASP A 56 -20.77 -9.38 8.03
C ASP A 56 -20.43 -7.88 8.07
N LYS A 57 -20.74 -7.21 6.96
CA LYS A 57 -20.55 -5.77 6.78
C LYS A 57 -21.36 -4.95 7.78
N THR A 58 -22.59 -5.35 8.11
CA THR A 58 -23.48 -4.55 8.97
C THR A 58 -23.01 -4.58 10.41
N SER A 59 -22.70 -5.77 10.94
CA SER A 59 -22.15 -5.88 12.30
C SER A 59 -20.80 -5.18 12.45
N TRP A 60 -19.95 -5.22 11.41
CA TRP A 60 -18.69 -4.46 11.38
C TRP A 60 -18.93 -2.95 11.51
N HIS A 61 -19.82 -2.38 10.69
CA HIS A 61 -20.12 -0.94 10.74
C HIS A 61 -20.72 -0.52 12.08
N ASN A 62 -21.60 -1.34 12.65
CA ASN A 62 -22.20 -1.07 13.95
C ASN A 62 -21.15 -1.04 15.05
N GLN A 63 -20.21 -1.99 15.06
CA GLN A 63 -19.13 -2.07 16.04
C GLN A 63 -18.21 -0.84 15.94
N ILE A 64 -17.82 -0.43 14.73
CA ILE A 64 -17.01 0.76 14.51
C ILE A 64 -17.75 2.02 14.98
N ARG A 65 -19.03 2.16 14.63
CA ARG A 65 -19.84 3.31 15.06
C ARG A 65 -19.95 3.38 16.58
N GLN A 66 -20.26 2.27 17.24
CA GLN A 66 -20.36 2.23 18.71
C GLN A 66 -19.04 2.60 19.38
N ARG A 67 -17.92 2.02 18.93
CA ARG A 67 -16.58 2.39 19.42
C ARG A 67 -16.31 3.88 19.31
N ASN A 68 -16.64 4.49 18.17
CA ASN A 68 -16.41 5.91 17.95
C ASN A 68 -17.24 6.77 18.93
N GLN A 69 -18.45 6.35 19.29
CA GLN A 69 -19.25 7.08 20.28
C GLN A 69 -18.61 7.08 21.68
N TYR A 70 -17.95 5.99 22.08
CA TYR A 70 -17.26 5.91 23.38
C TYR A 70 -15.97 6.73 23.46
N GLN A 71 -15.42 7.10 22.30
CA GLN A 71 -14.23 7.95 22.18
C GLN A 71 -14.60 9.41 21.87
N ASN A 72 -15.89 9.72 21.75
CA ASN A 72 -16.36 11.07 21.48
C ASN A 72 -16.50 11.84 22.80
N GLU A 73 -15.61 12.80 23.05
CA GLU A 73 -15.62 13.59 24.29
C GLU A 73 -16.91 14.37 24.51
N TYR A 74 -17.59 14.82 23.44
CA TYR A 74 -18.90 15.48 23.57
C TYR A 74 -19.94 14.59 24.27
N ASN A 75 -19.88 13.27 24.05
CA ASN A 75 -20.77 12.31 24.71
C ASN A 75 -20.28 11.92 26.11
N ARG A 76 -19.01 12.19 26.45
CA ARG A 76 -18.38 11.76 27.71
C ARG A 76 -18.50 12.82 28.81
N VAL A 77 -18.58 14.09 28.41
CA VAL A 77 -18.64 15.24 29.33
C VAL A 77 -20.04 15.82 29.50
N GLN A 78 -21.02 15.36 28.71
CA GLN A 78 -22.44 15.69 28.88
C GLN A 78 -23.06 14.83 29.98
#